data_AF-V9W5H8-F1
#
_entry.id   AF-V9W5H8-F1
#
_cell.length_a   1.000
_cell.length_b   1.000
_cell.length_c   1.000
_cell.angle_alpha   90.00
_cell.angle_beta   90.00
_cell.angle_gamma   90.00
#
_symmetry.space_group_name_H-M   'P 1'
#
loop_
_entity.id
_entity.type
_entity.pdbx_description
1 polymer ?
#
loop_
_entity_poly.entity_id
_entity_poly.type
_entity_poly.pdbx_seq_one_letter_code
_entity_poly.pdbx_strand_id
1 'polypeptide(L)'
;MGHVVDVVLLNDTSKSARFNAIYEEEKNNITSLVTYKDYAKSNAQEFFAEVFKAMYSTDSKQQDAVKKEAPKAVDYIKNKIKEYVED
;
A
#
# COMPACT_ATOMS: atom_id res chain seq x y z
N MET A 1 -7.37 8.90 -3.84
CA MET A 1 -6.38 9.39 -2.85
C MET A 1 -5.08 8.58 -2.91
N GLY A 2 -5.10 7.24 -2.82
CA GLY A 2 -3.87 6.41 -2.89
C GLY A 2 -2.97 6.65 -4.11
N HIS A 3 -3.52 6.71 -5.33
CA HIS A 3 -2.73 7.03 -6.54
C HIS A 3 -2.10 8.42 -6.53
N VAL A 4 -2.76 9.41 -5.92
CA VAL A 4 -2.21 10.76 -5.83
C VAL A 4 -1.01 10.77 -4.88
N VAL A 5 -1.08 9.99 -3.80
CA VAL A 5 0.06 9.86 -2.88
C VAL A 5 1.23 9.15 -3.56
N ASP A 6 0.97 8.07 -4.28
CA ASP A 6 2.02 7.34 -5.01
C ASP A 6 2.69 8.19 -6.10
N VAL A 7 1.89 8.84 -6.95
CA VAL A 7 2.39 9.58 -8.11
C VAL A 7 2.92 10.96 -7.74
N VAL A 8 2.20 11.70 -6.89
CA VAL A 8 2.49 13.12 -6.60
C VAL A 8 3.38 13.28 -5.38
N LEU A 9 3.15 12.51 -4.31
CA LEU A 9 3.90 12.68 -3.06
C LEU A 9 5.15 11.79 -3.00
N LEU A 10 5.13 10.61 -3.62
CA LEU A 10 6.22 9.64 -3.50
C LEU A 10 6.95 9.34 -4.81
N ASN A 11 6.73 10.16 -5.85
CA ASN A 11 7.42 10.08 -7.14
C ASN A 11 7.40 8.66 -7.75
N ASP A 12 6.20 8.08 -7.89
CA ASP A 12 6.01 6.74 -8.46
C ASP A 12 6.76 5.64 -7.70
N THR A 13 6.80 5.73 -6.36
CA THR A 13 7.52 4.76 -5.53
C THR A 13 7.02 3.33 -5.71
N SER A 14 5.75 3.14 -6.05
CA SER A 14 5.16 1.84 -6.37
C SER A 14 5.82 1.15 -7.56
N LYS A 15 6.41 1.92 -8.49
CA LYS A 15 7.16 1.40 -9.66
C LYS A 15 8.61 1.06 -9.34
N SER A 16 9.10 1.43 -8.16
CA SER A 16 10.47 1.09 -7.76
C SER A 16 10.67 -0.43 -7.69
N ALA A 17 11.87 -0.89 -8.01
CA ALA A 17 12.22 -2.31 -7.90
C ALA A 17 12.00 -2.85 -6.47
N ARG A 18 12.22 -2.00 -5.47
CA ARG A 18 12.04 -2.34 -4.06
C ARG A 18 10.56 -2.56 -3.70
N PHE A 19 9.66 -1.66 -4.12
CA PHE A 19 8.24 -1.85 -3.86
C PHE A 19 7.63 -2.98 -4.70
N ASN A 20 8.07 -3.15 -5.94
CA ASN A 20 7.65 -4.29 -6.76
C ASN A 20 8.01 -5.64 -6.10
N ALA A 21 9.18 -5.77 -5.48
CA ALA A 21 9.53 -6.98 -4.73
C ALA A 21 8.59 -7.22 -3.54
N ILE A 22 8.20 -6.17 -2.82
CA ILE A 22 7.23 -6.25 -1.72
C ILE A 22 5.85 -6.66 -2.25
N TYR A 23 5.41 -6.06 -3.34
CA TYR A 23 4.15 -6.40 -4.01
C TYR A 23 4.11 -7.88 -4.42
N GLU A 24 5.15 -8.39 -5.09
CA GLU A 24 5.19 -9.80 -5.51
C GLU A 24 5.11 -10.76 -4.31
N GLU A 25 5.69 -10.39 -3.17
CA GLU A 25 5.65 -11.18 -1.95
C GLU A 25 4.28 -11.14 -1.24
N GLU A 26 3.66 -9.96 -1.15
CA GLU A 26 2.50 -9.75 -0.27
C GLU A 26 1.15 -9.69 -1.01
N LYS A 27 1.12 -9.53 -2.34
CA LYS A 27 -0.14 -9.39 -3.12
C LYS A 27 -1.12 -10.52 -2.90
N ASN A 28 -0.63 -11.74 -2.69
CA ASN A 28 -1.47 -12.92 -2.52
C ASN A 28 -2.07 -13.03 -1.10
N ASN A 29 -1.55 -12.28 -0.13
CA ASN A 29 -2.02 -12.27 1.25
C ASN A 29 -3.18 -11.30 1.47
N ILE A 30 -3.35 -10.32 0.57
CA ILE A 30 -4.42 -9.33 0.63
C ILE A 30 -5.79 -10.00 0.41
N THR A 31 -6.70 -9.76 1.35
CA THR A 31 -8.06 -10.29 1.35
C THR A 31 -9.09 -9.25 0.91
N SER A 32 -10.35 -9.69 0.82
CA SER A 32 -11.48 -8.81 0.48
C SER A 32 -11.76 -7.73 1.52
N LEU A 33 -11.13 -7.79 2.70
CA LEU A 33 -11.20 -6.74 3.71
C LEU A 33 -10.40 -5.50 3.28
N VAL A 34 -9.28 -5.70 2.59
CA VAL A 34 -8.38 -4.63 2.15
C VAL A 34 -8.63 -4.23 0.70
N THR A 35 -9.00 -5.18 -0.17
CA THR A 35 -9.25 -4.89 -1.58
C THR A 35 -10.59 -5.40 -2.10
N TYR A 36 -11.23 -4.64 -2.97
CA TYR A 36 -12.43 -5.09 -3.66
C TYR A 36 -12.09 -5.91 -4.91
N LYS A 37 -12.63 -7.12 -5.05
CA LYS A 37 -12.47 -7.98 -6.24
C LYS A 37 -11.02 -8.14 -6.72
N ASP A 38 -10.10 -8.35 -5.78
CA ASP A 38 -8.67 -8.56 -6.09
C ASP A 38 -8.02 -7.38 -6.83
N TYR A 39 -8.58 -6.18 -6.74
CA TYR A 39 -8.08 -5.01 -7.46
C TYR A 39 -6.62 -4.70 -7.14
N ALA A 40 -6.23 -4.83 -5.86
CA ALA A 40 -4.87 -4.72 -5.37
C ALA A 40 -3.90 -5.76 -5.97
N LYS A 41 -4.39 -6.85 -6.56
CA LYS A 41 -3.55 -7.88 -7.19
C LYS A 41 -3.21 -7.56 -8.65
N SER A 42 -3.83 -6.54 -9.25
CA SER A 42 -3.66 -6.22 -10.67
C SER A 42 -2.25 -5.74 -11.01
N ASN A 43 -1.67 -4.86 -10.18
CA ASN A 43 -0.31 -4.36 -10.29
C ASN A 43 0.14 -3.70 -8.98
N ALA A 44 1.43 -3.39 -8.87
CA ALA A 44 2.01 -2.77 -7.67
C ALA A 44 1.42 -1.38 -7.35
N GLN A 45 0.95 -0.63 -8.34
CA GLN A 45 0.34 0.68 -8.12
C GLN A 45 -1.05 0.56 -7.48
N GLU A 46 -1.89 -0.35 -7.95
CA GLU A 46 -3.19 -0.64 -7.31
C GLU A 46 -3.01 -1.23 -5.92
N PHE A 47 -2.00 -2.10 -5.76
CA PHE A 47 -1.62 -2.65 -4.46
C PHE A 47 -1.26 -1.54 -3.47
N PHE A 48 -0.37 -0.63 -3.88
CA PHE A 48 0.00 0.54 -3.08
C PHE A 48 -1.25 1.35 -2.69
N ALA A 49 -2.11 1.64 -3.66
CA ALA A 49 -3.26 2.51 -3.45
C ALA A 49 -4.26 1.91 -2.45
N GLU A 50 -4.52 0.60 -2.52
CA GLU A 50 -5.44 -0.09 -1.62
C GLU A 50 -4.82 -0.30 -0.23
N VAL A 51 -3.51 -0.62 -0.14
CA VAL A 51 -2.79 -0.69 1.14
C VAL A 51 -2.82 0.67 1.83
N PHE A 52 -2.48 1.75 1.12
CA PHE A 52 -2.52 3.12 1.67
C PHE A 52 -3.93 3.49 2.14
N LYS A 53 -4.95 3.21 1.33
CA LYS A 53 -6.35 3.48 1.68
C LYS A 53 -6.77 2.72 2.95
N ALA A 54 -6.39 1.45 3.08
CA ALA A 54 -6.71 0.66 4.27
C ALA A 54 -5.95 1.13 5.52
N MET A 55 -4.70 1.60 5.38
CA MET A 55 -3.93 2.16 6.50
C MET A 55 -4.60 3.36 7.15
N TYR A 56 -5.28 4.20 6.35
CA TYR A 56 -5.95 5.43 6.80
C TYR A 56 -7.47 5.33 6.71
N SER A 57 -8.02 4.12 6.61
CA SER A 57 -9.46 3.89 6.60
C SER A 57 -10.08 4.23 7.96
N THR A 58 -11.34 4.66 7.98
CA THR A 58 -12.08 4.85 9.25
C THR A 58 -12.55 3.52 9.86
N ASP A 59 -12.48 2.42 9.11
CA ASP A 59 -12.78 1.08 9.59
C ASP A 59 -11.54 0.43 10.23
N SER A 60 -11.59 0.20 11.54
CA SER A 60 -10.50 -0.45 12.28
C SER A 60 -10.19 -1.85 11.77
N LYS A 61 -11.18 -2.59 11.26
CA LYS A 61 -10.96 -3.94 10.70
C LYS A 61 -10.08 -3.89 9.47
N GLN A 62 -10.22 -2.86 8.63
CA GLN A 62 -9.36 -2.67 7.46
C GLN A 62 -7.94 -2.30 7.88
N GLN A 63 -7.79 -1.45 8.89
CA GLN A 63 -6.48 -1.08 9.43
C GLN A 63 -5.74 -2.27 10.04
N ASP A 64 -6.43 -3.13 10.77
CA ASP A 64 -5.84 -4.33 11.37
C ASP A 64 -5.54 -5.39 10.31
N ALA A 65 -6.44 -5.58 9.33
CA ALA A 65 -6.23 -6.49 8.22
C ALA A 65 -4.98 -6.11 7.41
N VAL A 66 -4.85 -4.85 6.98
CA VAL A 66 -3.71 -4.44 6.14
C VAL A 66 -2.36 -4.56 6.85
N LYS A 67 -2.31 -4.30 8.17
CA LYS A 67 -1.09 -4.49 8.98
C LYS A 67 -0.68 -5.96 9.08
N LYS A 68 -1.66 -6.88 9.06
CA LYS A 68 -1.42 -8.33 9.13
C LYS A 68 -1.12 -8.93 7.76
N GLU A 69 -1.81 -8.47 6.72
CA GLU A 69 -1.78 -9.03 5.37
C GLU A 69 -0.60 -8.50 4.55
N ALA A 70 -0.24 -7.23 4.71
CA ALA A 70 0.85 -6.58 3.96
C ALA A 70 1.76 -5.74 4.88
N PRO A 71 2.37 -6.34 5.91
CA PRO A 71 3.20 -5.62 6.87
C PRO A 71 4.36 -4.85 6.22
N LYS A 72 5.06 -5.45 5.24
CA LYS A 72 6.21 -4.79 4.59
C LYS A 72 5.77 -3.61 3.74
N ALA A 73 4.64 -3.72 3.05
CA ALA A 73 4.06 -2.62 2.30
C ALA A 73 3.68 -1.47 3.24
N VAL A 74 3.05 -1.78 4.38
CA VAL A 74 2.68 -0.78 5.39
C VAL A 74 3.92 -0.06 5.94
N ASP A 75 4.97 -0.79 6.31
CA ASP A 75 6.22 -0.20 6.80
C ASP A 75 6.91 0.64 5.72
N TYR A 76 6.96 0.15 4.49
CA TYR A 76 7.55 0.89 3.37
C TYR A 76 6.84 2.22 3.13
N ILE A 77 5.50 2.21 3.09
CA ILE A 77 4.67 3.40 2.88
C ILE A 77 4.86 4.40 4.02
N LYS A 78 4.84 3.92 5.28
CA LYS A 78 5.07 4.79 6.44
C LYS A 78 6.43 5.47 6.40
N ASN A 79 7.47 4.72 6.07
CA ASN A 79 8.83 5.28 5.99
C ASN A 79 8.93 6.32 4.88
N LYS A 80 8.34 6.05 3.70
CA LYS A 80 8.31 7.01 2.60
C LYS A 80 7.56 8.30 2.92
N ILE A 81 6.45 8.20 3.65
CA ILE A 81 5.71 9.38 4.12
C ILE A 81 6.52 10.18 5.14
N LYS A 82 7.21 9.50 6.08
CA LYS A 82 8.10 10.19 7.03
C LYS A 82 9.23 10.93 6.33
N GLU A 83 9.92 10.26 5.41
CA GLU A 83 10.96 10.86 4.57
C GLU A 83 10.45 12.12 3.86
N TYR A 84 9.21 12.10 3.35
CA TYR A 84 8.61 13.28 2.69
C TYR A 84 8.23 14.41 3.64
N VAL A 85 7.80 14.10 4.87
CA VAL A 85 7.37 15.11 5.86
C VAL A 85 8.56 15.76 6.57
N GLU A 86 9.69 15.05 6.65
CA GLU A 86 10.93 15.53 7.28
C GLU A 86 11.86 16.28 6.31
N ASP A 87 11.56 16.32 5.01
CA ASP A 87 12.23 17.11 3.96
C ASP A 87 11.63 18.52 3.81
#